data_AF-A0A943XP64-F1
#
_entry.id   AF-A0A943XP64-F1
#
_cell.length_a   1.000
_cell.length_b   1.000
_cell.length_c   1.000
_cell.angle_alpha   90.00
_cell.angle_beta   90.00
_cell.angle_gamma   90.00
#
_symmetry.space_group_name_H-M   'P 1'
#
loop_
_entity.id
_entity.type
_entity.pdbx_description
1 polymer ?
#
loop_
_entity_poly.entity_id
_entity_poly.type
_entity_poly.pdbx_seq_one_letter_code
_entity_poly.pdbx_strand_id
1 'polypeptide(L)'
;RRMGGGYDLSQCKGALKGTMDRYEFTDKSLALSDRKEVLQDDIARAYRLLSGFNRDQYEQQMLSFSTAQKKLLVALSQEVTSEFDDAYRAKYRLGVSSTVNSTKKKLMENGYIEMSDGKYCVADPFFAAYLKP
;
A
#
# COMPACT_ATOMS: atom_id res chain seq x y z
N ARG A 1 22.55 29.24 -6.32
CA ARG A 1 23.62 28.59 -5.51
C ARG A 1 22.94 27.63 -4.55
N ARG A 2 23.43 26.40 -4.47
CA ARG A 2 22.84 25.23 -3.80
C ARG A 2 22.58 25.48 -2.30
N MET A 3 21.38 25.14 -1.83
CA MET A 3 21.07 24.90 -0.42
C MET A 3 21.34 23.43 -0.14
N GLY A 4 22.38 23.14 0.64
CA GLY A 4 22.61 21.81 1.23
C GLY A 4 22.02 21.79 2.63
N GLY A 5 20.93 21.05 2.82
CA GLY A 5 20.38 20.71 4.13
C GLY A 5 20.48 19.20 4.30
N GLY A 6 21.57 18.74 4.90
CA GLY A 6 21.73 17.34 5.29
C GLY A 6 20.80 17.02 6.47
N TYR A 7 20.01 15.97 6.33
CA TYR A 7 19.17 15.46 7.40
C TYR A 7 20.05 14.61 8.32
N ASP A 8 20.25 15.09 9.54
CA ASP A 8 20.94 14.37 10.60
C ASP A 8 20.00 13.27 11.15
N LEU A 9 20.28 12.02 10.79
CA LEU A 9 19.52 10.83 11.20
C LEU A 9 19.87 10.35 12.63
N SER A 10 20.65 11.11 13.40
CA SER A 10 21.13 10.70 14.73
C SER A 10 20.07 10.85 15.84
N GLN A 11 18.91 11.44 15.55
CA GLN A 11 17.87 11.70 16.57
C GLN A 11 16.78 10.62 16.65
N CYS A 12 16.79 9.60 15.80
CA CYS A 12 15.84 8.48 15.87
C CYS A 12 16.38 7.31 16.70
N LYS A 13 16.97 7.57 17.87
CA LYS A 13 17.37 6.54 18.84
C LYS A 13 16.55 6.70 20.12
N GLY A 14 15.31 6.22 20.13
CA GLY A 14 14.51 6.29 21.36
C GLY A 14 13.17 5.56 21.43
N ALA A 15 12.54 5.17 20.33
CA ALA A 15 11.11 4.81 20.37
C ALA A 15 10.74 3.36 19.98
N LEU A 16 11.68 2.41 19.96
CA LEU A 16 11.39 1.00 19.63
C LEU A 16 11.62 0.02 20.80
N LYS A 17 11.50 0.50 22.03
CA LYS A 17 11.48 -0.36 23.22
C LYS A 17 10.03 -0.59 23.65
N GLY A 18 9.39 -1.61 23.07
CA GLY A 18 8.18 -2.17 23.67
C GLY A 18 7.05 -2.50 22.72
N THR A 19 7.28 -3.40 21.76
CA THR A 19 6.25 -4.30 21.18
C THR A 19 6.95 -5.43 20.40
N MET A 20 7.96 -6.07 21.00
CA MET A 20 8.77 -7.10 20.33
C MET A 20 8.76 -8.40 21.14
N ASP A 21 7.56 -8.87 21.52
CA ASP A 21 7.39 -10.02 22.40
C ASP A 21 6.42 -11.09 21.86
N ARG A 22 6.12 -11.11 20.55
CA ARG A 22 5.29 -12.19 20.00
C ARG A 22 5.49 -12.53 18.52
N TYR A 23 6.72 -12.51 18.04
CA TYR A 23 7.08 -13.23 16.82
C TYR A 23 8.42 -13.91 17.04
N GLU A 24 8.38 -15.13 17.56
CA GLU A 24 9.54 -16.02 17.59
C GLU A 24 9.88 -16.41 16.14
N PHE A 25 10.76 -15.63 15.52
CA PHE A 25 11.33 -15.92 14.21
C PHE A 25 12.46 -16.95 14.40
N THR A 26 12.10 -18.20 14.64
CA THR A 26 13.04 -19.33 14.62
C THR A 26 12.92 -20.11 13.31
N ASP A 27 12.95 -19.41 12.18
CA ASP A 27 13.08 -20.08 10.90
C ASP A 27 14.53 -20.04 10.41
N LYS A 28 15.25 -21.13 10.66
CA LYS A 28 16.59 -21.43 10.11
C LYS A 28 16.62 -21.43 8.56
N SER A 29 15.48 -21.24 7.88
CA SER A 29 15.42 -21.10 6.42
C SER A 29 15.76 -19.71 5.88
N LEU A 30 16.03 -18.71 6.75
CA LEU A 30 16.64 -17.44 6.33
C LEU A 30 18.12 -17.57 5.94
N ALA A 31 18.63 -18.79 5.80
CA ALA A 31 19.76 -19.03 4.93
C ALA A 31 19.27 -18.88 3.49
N LEU A 32 19.28 -17.64 2.99
CA LEU A 32 19.67 -17.39 1.60
C LEU A 32 21.07 -18.03 1.47
N SER A 33 21.09 -19.35 1.25
CA SER A 33 22.32 -20.08 0.94
C SER A 33 23.02 -19.29 -0.15
N ASP A 34 24.36 -19.17 -0.09
CA ASP A 34 25.28 -18.49 -1.02
C ASP A 34 25.05 -18.82 -2.51
N ARG A 35 23.86 -18.56 -3.02
CA ARG A 35 23.42 -18.81 -4.38
C ARG A 35 23.62 -17.49 -5.10
N LYS A 36 24.42 -17.54 -6.17
CA LYS A 36 24.72 -16.38 -7.02
C LYS A 36 23.50 -15.82 -7.77
N GLU A 37 22.38 -16.52 -7.77
CA GLU A 37 21.23 -16.23 -8.60
C GLU A 37 19.97 -16.07 -7.73
N VAL A 38 19.28 -14.95 -7.90
CA VAL A 38 17.99 -14.65 -7.27
C VAL A 38 16.89 -15.16 -8.19
N LEU A 39 16.10 -16.13 -7.71
CA LEU A 39 14.98 -16.69 -8.47
C LEU A 39 13.72 -15.86 -8.27
N GLN A 40 12.76 -15.97 -9.20
CA GLN A 40 11.46 -15.30 -9.09
C GLN A 40 10.71 -15.68 -7.81
N ASP A 41 10.88 -16.91 -7.34
CA ASP A 41 10.31 -17.40 -6.08
C ASP A 41 10.93 -16.74 -4.84
N ASP A 42 12.21 -16.34 -4.90
CA ASP A 42 12.87 -15.60 -3.82
C ASP A 42 12.29 -14.19 -3.72
N ILE A 43 12.07 -13.55 -4.87
CA ILE A 43 11.43 -12.24 -4.96
C ILE A 43 9.99 -12.33 -4.44
N ALA A 44 9.23 -13.34 -4.84
CA ALA A 44 7.86 -13.54 -4.38
C ALA A 44 7.80 -13.80 -2.86
N ARG A 45 8.74 -14.56 -2.30
CA ARG A 45 8.84 -14.79 -0.84
C ARG A 45 9.19 -13.52 -0.10
N ALA A 46 10.20 -12.77 -0.55
CA ALA A 46 10.57 -11.49 0.04
C ALA A 46 9.40 -10.50 0.01
N TYR A 47 8.66 -10.45 -1.11
CA TYR A 47 7.47 -9.62 -1.25
C TYR A 47 6.39 -9.98 -0.22
N ARG A 48 6.09 -11.27 -0.02
CA ARG A 48 5.12 -11.73 0.98
C ARG A 48 5.56 -11.35 2.40
N LEU A 49 6.82 -11.56 2.74
CA LEU A 49 7.35 -11.20 4.05
C LEU A 49 7.22 -9.69 4.30
N LEU A 50 7.68 -8.87 3.36
CA LEU A 50 7.58 -7.41 3.43
C LEU A 50 6.12 -6.92 3.53
N SER A 51 5.22 -7.51 2.75
CA SER A 51 3.79 -7.18 2.83
C SER A 51 3.17 -7.54 4.18
N GLY A 52 3.67 -8.59 4.84
CA GLY A 52 3.25 -9.01 6.18
C GLY A 52 3.71 -8.05 7.28
N PHE A 53 4.92 -7.47 7.16
CA PHE A 53 5.45 -6.54 8.16
C PHE A 53 4.61 -5.25 8.28
N ASN A 54 4.05 -4.77 7.18
CA ASN A 54 3.26 -3.54 7.16
C ASN A 54 1.74 -3.78 7.37
N ARG A 55 1.34 -5.02 7.65
CA ARG A 55 -0.08 -5.39 7.73
C ARG A 55 -0.85 -4.58 8.79
N ASP A 56 -0.27 -4.44 9.98
CA ASP A 56 -0.89 -3.70 11.08
C ASP A 56 -1.04 -2.21 10.73
N GLN A 57 -0.05 -1.64 10.04
CA GLN A 57 -0.10 -0.27 9.55
C GLN A 57 -1.22 -0.10 8.51
N TYR A 58 -1.33 -1.02 7.54
CA TYR A 58 -2.40 -0.99 6.54
C TYR A 58 -3.78 -1.18 7.15
N GLU A 59 -3.91 -2.00 8.19
CA GLU A 59 -5.16 -2.17 8.92
C GLU A 59 -5.57 -0.88 9.65
N GLN A 60 -4.65 -0.23 10.36
CA GLN A 60 -4.91 1.07 10.99
C GLN A 60 -5.29 2.14 9.95
N GLN A 61 -4.57 2.18 8.84
CA GLN A 61 -4.87 3.07 7.72
C GLN A 61 -6.26 2.79 7.15
N MET A 62 -6.63 1.53 6.97
CA MET A 62 -7.97 1.13 6.57
C MET A 62 -9.01 1.60 7.57
N LEU A 63 -8.81 1.46 8.87
CA LEU A 63 -9.75 1.94 9.89
C LEU A 63 -10.01 3.45 9.78
N SER A 64 -9.00 4.23 9.39
CA SER A 64 -9.13 5.69 9.20
C SER A 64 -9.98 6.10 8.00
N PHE A 65 -10.14 5.22 7.01
CA PHE A 65 -10.90 5.53 5.80
C PHE A 65 -12.41 5.39 5.97
N SER A 66 -13.14 6.32 5.37
CA SER A 66 -14.59 6.21 5.20
C SER A 66 -14.98 5.02 4.32
N THR A 67 -16.22 4.56 4.42
CA THR A 67 -16.76 3.47 3.60
C THR A 67 -16.63 3.73 2.10
N ALA A 68 -16.83 4.98 1.66
CA ALA A 68 -16.69 5.35 0.24
C ALA A 68 -15.22 5.26 -0.23
N GLN A 69 -14.27 5.71 0.59
CA GLN A 69 -12.84 5.62 0.28
C GLN A 69 -12.38 4.16 0.20
N LYS A 70 -12.75 3.33 1.19
CA LYS A 70 -12.45 1.89 1.19
C LYS A 70 -12.93 1.21 -0.09
N LYS A 71 -14.18 1.44 -0.46
CA LYS A 71 -14.77 0.86 -1.68
C LYS A 71 -14.01 1.29 -2.93
N LEU A 72 -13.63 2.57 -3.03
CA LEU A 72 -12.91 3.07 -4.18
C LEU A 72 -11.50 2.48 -4.28
N LEU A 73 -10.78 2.36 -3.15
CA LEU A 73 -9.46 1.75 -3.09
C LEU A 73 -9.49 0.26 -3.46
N VAL A 74 -10.48 -0.48 -2.96
CA VAL A 74 -10.67 -1.90 -3.31
C VAL A 74 -11.07 -2.07 -4.78
N ALA A 75 -11.87 -1.16 -5.34
CA ALA A 75 -12.21 -1.19 -6.76
C ALA A 75 -10.95 -0.99 -7.63
N LEU A 76 -10.15 0.02 -7.30
CA LEU A 76 -8.91 0.33 -8.02
C LEU A 76 -7.80 -0.69 -7.83
N SER A 77 -7.78 -1.40 -6.70
CA SER A 77 -6.85 -2.51 -6.52
C SER A 77 -7.19 -3.68 -7.45
N GLN A 78 -8.48 -3.93 -7.71
CA GLN A 78 -8.93 -5.01 -8.60
C GLN A 78 -8.88 -4.64 -10.08
N GLU A 79 -9.31 -3.42 -10.43
CA GLU A 79 -9.37 -2.94 -11.81
C GLU A 79 -9.01 -1.46 -11.86
N VAL A 80 -7.86 -1.16 -12.46
CA VAL A 80 -7.44 0.21 -12.78
C VAL A 80 -8.33 0.78 -13.88
N THR A 81 -8.68 2.06 -13.76
CA THR A 81 -9.56 2.72 -14.74
C THR A 81 -9.13 4.15 -15.02
N SER A 82 -9.32 4.63 -16.24
CA SER A 82 -9.19 6.04 -16.60
C SER A 82 -10.43 6.85 -16.21
N GLU A 83 -11.61 6.22 -16.22
CA GLU A 83 -12.89 6.88 -15.99
C GLU A 83 -13.79 6.07 -15.04
N PHE A 84 -14.51 6.77 -14.16
CA PHE A 84 -15.46 6.17 -13.22
C PHE A 84 -16.88 6.26 -13.79
N ASP A 85 -17.07 5.61 -14.93
CA ASP A 85 -18.35 5.57 -15.64
C ASP A 85 -19.44 4.80 -14.87
N ASP A 86 -20.66 4.83 -15.38
CA ASP A 86 -21.82 4.20 -14.74
C ASP A 86 -21.64 2.68 -14.62
N ALA A 87 -21.00 2.05 -15.61
CA ALA A 87 -20.73 0.62 -15.63
C ALA A 87 -19.74 0.22 -14.51
N TYR A 88 -18.61 0.93 -14.38
CA TYR A 88 -17.62 0.72 -13.33
C TYR A 88 -18.23 0.96 -11.95
N ARG A 89 -19.01 2.04 -11.79
CA ARG A 89 -19.70 2.35 -10.53
C ARG A 89 -20.72 1.29 -10.15
N ALA A 90 -21.48 0.76 -11.11
CA ALA A 90 -22.42 -0.33 -10.87
C ALA A 90 -21.70 -1.63 -10.48
N LYS A 91 -20.63 -1.99 -11.19
CA LYS A 91 -19.81 -3.19 -10.94
C LYS A 91 -19.27 -3.22 -9.50
N TYR A 92 -18.71 -2.11 -9.04
CA TYR A 92 -18.11 -1.99 -7.72
C TYR A 92 -19.03 -1.39 -6.65
N ARG A 93 -20.32 -1.18 -6.97
CA ARG A 93 -21.34 -0.56 -6.10
C ARG A 93 -20.83 0.73 -5.44
N LEU A 94 -20.18 1.56 -6.27
CA LEU A 94 -19.72 2.89 -5.90
C LEU A 94 -20.93 3.82 -5.80
N GLY A 95 -20.78 4.90 -5.03
CA GLY A 95 -21.85 5.88 -4.87
C GLY A 95 -22.14 6.71 -6.14
N VAL A 96 -22.96 7.75 -5.96
CA VAL A 96 -23.20 8.76 -7.00
C VAL A 96 -21.89 9.43 -7.46
N SER A 97 -21.84 9.88 -8.71
CA SER A 97 -20.61 10.36 -9.36
C SER A 97 -19.95 11.50 -8.60
N SER A 98 -20.75 12.39 -8.00
CA SER A 98 -20.27 13.50 -7.16
C SER A 98 -19.49 13.00 -5.93
N THR A 99 -19.99 11.96 -5.27
CA THR A 99 -19.32 11.33 -4.13
C THR A 99 -18.05 10.61 -4.57
N VAL A 100 -18.09 9.90 -5.71
CA VAL A 100 -16.89 9.22 -6.25
C VAL A 100 -15.81 10.23 -6.61
N ASN A 101 -16.16 11.31 -7.31
CA ASN A 101 -15.20 12.34 -7.71
C ASN A 101 -14.59 13.09 -6.53
N SER A 102 -15.39 13.46 -5.52
CA SER A 102 -14.87 14.08 -4.30
C SER A 102 -13.99 13.14 -3.49
N THR A 103 -14.36 11.86 -3.41
CA THR A 103 -13.57 10.81 -2.76
C THR A 103 -12.24 10.57 -3.48
N LYS A 104 -12.28 10.45 -4.81
CA LYS A 104 -11.10 10.34 -5.68
C LYS A 104 -10.15 11.50 -5.42
N LYS A 105 -10.64 12.73 -5.48
CA LYS A 105 -9.82 13.93 -5.29
C LYS A 105 -9.10 13.91 -3.94
N LYS A 106 -9.81 13.61 -2.85
CA LYS A 106 -9.20 13.50 -1.51
C LYS A 106 -8.13 12.41 -1.43
N LEU A 107 -8.39 11.25 -2.03
CA LEU A 107 -7.43 10.14 -2.03
C LEU A 107 -6.20 10.43 -2.88
N MET A 108 -6.34 11.21 -3.96
CA MET A 108 -5.21 11.70 -4.75
C MET A 108 -4.41 12.76 -3.99
N GLU A 109 -5.08 13.73 -3.36
CA GLU A 109 -4.44 14.78 -2.55
C GLU A 109 -3.63 14.18 -1.39
N ASN A 110 -4.14 13.09 -0.79
CA ASN A 110 -3.46 12.37 0.28
C ASN A 110 -2.44 11.33 -0.22
N GLY A 111 -2.22 11.22 -1.53
CA GLY A 111 -1.20 10.32 -2.12
C GLY A 111 -1.54 8.84 -2.11
N TYR A 112 -2.80 8.44 -1.88
CA TYR A 112 -3.21 7.03 -1.91
C TYR A 112 -3.59 6.53 -3.30
N ILE A 113 -4.01 7.44 -4.19
CA ILE A 113 -4.28 7.17 -5.60
C ILE A 113 -3.35 8.04 -6.43
N GLU A 114 -2.77 7.46 -7.46
CA GLU A 114 -2.01 8.18 -8.47
C GLU A 114 -2.59 7.91 -9.86
N MET A 115 -2.14 8.71 -10.83
CA MET A 115 -2.48 8.53 -12.23
C MET A 115 -1.22 8.06 -12.97
N SER A 116 -1.24 6.83 -13.47
CA SER A 116 -0.16 6.21 -14.24
C SER A 116 -0.71 5.73 -15.58
N ASP A 117 -0.04 6.07 -16.68
CA ASP A 117 -0.47 5.74 -18.05
C ASP A 117 -1.93 6.12 -18.36
N GLY A 118 -2.38 7.26 -17.84
CA GLY A 118 -3.76 7.75 -18.03
C GLY A 118 -4.83 6.97 -17.26
N LYS A 119 -4.43 6.06 -16.36
CA LYS A 119 -5.32 5.28 -15.50
C LYS A 119 -5.07 5.61 -14.04
N TYR A 120 -6.12 5.60 -13.24
CA TYR A 120 -6.03 5.70 -11.80
C TYR A 120 -5.66 4.36 -11.19
N CYS A 121 -4.69 4.36 -10.28
CA CYS A 121 -4.22 3.19 -9.54
C CYS A 121 -3.90 3.56 -8.09
N VAL A 122 -3.84 2.55 -7.21
CA VAL A 122 -3.36 2.73 -5.84
C VAL A 122 -1.85 2.95 -5.89
N ALA A 123 -1.37 4.02 -5.25
CA ALA A 123 0.02 4.47 -5.36
C ALA A 123 1.03 3.50 -4.72
N ASP A 124 0.64 2.81 -3.63
CA ASP A 124 1.47 1.79 -3.00
C ASP A 124 1.09 0.39 -3.51
N PRO A 125 1.99 -0.30 -4.24
CA PRO A 125 1.76 -1.65 -4.74
C PRO A 125 1.52 -2.69 -3.62
N PHE A 126 2.18 -2.54 -2.47
CA PHE A 126 2.01 -3.43 -1.33
C PHE A 126 0.62 -3.24 -0.71
N PHE A 127 0.18 -1.99 -0.58
CA PHE A 127 -1.16 -1.70 -0.12
C PHE A 127 -2.22 -2.17 -1.12
N ALA A 128 -1.98 -2.00 -2.43
CA ALA A 128 -2.85 -2.54 -3.48
C ALA A 128 -2.97 -4.07 -3.40
N ALA A 129 -1.86 -4.76 -3.14
CA ALA A 129 -1.85 -6.21 -2.93
C ALA A 129 -2.58 -6.63 -1.66
N TYR A 130 -2.46 -5.86 -0.57
CA TYR A 130 -3.21 -6.08 0.66
C TYR A 130 -4.73 -5.90 0.48
N LEU A 131 -5.14 -4.96 -0.38
CA LEU A 131 -6.55 -4.67 -0.67
C LEU A 131 -7.21 -5.68 -1.61
N LYS A 132 -6.43 -6.50 -2.32
CA LYS A 132 -6.96 -7.56 -3.19
C LYS A 132 -7.40 -8.73 -2.31
N PRO A 133 -8.68 -9.15 -2.40
CA PRO A 133 -9.17 -10.33 -1.68
C PRO A 133 -8.52 -11.62 -2.17
#